data_AF-A0A519L182-F1
#
_entry.id   AF-A0A519L182-F1
#
_cell.length_a   1.000
_cell.length_b   1.000
_cell.length_c   1.000
_cell.angle_alpha   90.00
_cell.angle_beta   90.00
_cell.angle_gamma   90.00
#
_symmetry.space_group_name_H-M   'P 1'
#
loop_
_entity.id
_entity.type
_entity.pdbx_description
1 polymer ?
#
loop_
_entity_poly.entity_id
_entity_poly.type
_entity_poly.pdbx_seq_one_letter_code
_entity_poly.pdbx_strand_id
1 'polypeptide(L)'
;MRKLLATAAAIAPLLAATGVQAEVVISTDRTTPVTTSGSNDSVRIAGSGSIAVASGAALTLDSNHSIDLDSGSEINMLKSADGSTGILVQGGRTGSVTIGGAIQLTDDLETAVDTDKDGDLDGPFSTGTNRYGVNIVGASPFTGRIYGETSSNISVEGNQSYGVRLQSDLVGDLDLRGLISVRGDDTYAIRSQGDVTGDVYVAGTVAAIGKNAVGASVEGDVSGSVTVQGQLSSTGYRYTTRPS
;
A
#
# COMPACT_ATOMS: atom_id res chain seq x y z
N MET A 1 -28.90 49.14 -54.36
CA MET A 1 -28.23 47.82 -54.51
C MET A 1 -27.13 47.76 -53.47
N ARG A 2 -27.35 47.09 -52.32
CA ARG A 2 -26.75 45.78 -51.95
C ARG A 2 -25.24 45.72 -52.22
N LYS A 3 -24.39 45.52 -51.19
CA LYS A 3 -23.72 44.24 -50.84
C LYS A 3 -23.12 44.32 -49.42
N LEU A 4 -23.61 43.47 -48.52
CA LEU A 4 -22.99 43.13 -47.24
C LEU A 4 -21.85 42.14 -47.52
N LEU A 5 -20.65 42.37 -46.97
CA LEU A 5 -19.60 41.35 -46.89
C LEU A 5 -19.48 40.92 -45.42
N ALA A 6 -19.99 39.73 -45.13
CA ALA A 6 -19.81 39.06 -43.85
C ALA A 6 -18.53 38.22 -43.92
N THR A 7 -17.55 38.57 -43.09
CA THR A 7 -16.33 37.79 -42.91
C THR A 7 -16.66 36.57 -42.03
N ALA A 8 -16.70 35.38 -42.63
CA ALA A 8 -16.86 34.13 -41.90
C ALA A 8 -15.53 33.73 -41.25
N ALA A 9 -15.40 33.91 -39.94
CA ALA A 9 -14.32 33.30 -39.17
C ALA A 9 -14.68 31.82 -38.96
N ALA A 10 -13.94 30.92 -39.62
CA ALA A 10 -14.06 29.49 -39.42
C ALA A 10 -13.47 29.13 -38.04
N ILE A 11 -14.35 28.94 -37.05
CA ILE A 11 -13.99 28.31 -35.77
C ILE A 11 -13.81 26.82 -36.06
N ALA A 12 -12.57 26.36 -36.19
CA ALA A 12 -12.26 24.94 -36.18
C ALA A 12 -12.62 24.37 -34.80
N PRO A 13 -13.45 23.33 -34.70
CA PRO A 13 -13.62 22.65 -33.42
C PRO A 13 -12.29 21.95 -33.07
N LEU A 14 -11.65 22.41 -32.01
CA LEU A 14 -10.56 21.70 -31.36
C LEU A 14 -11.17 20.46 -30.69
N LEU A 15 -11.23 19.33 -31.40
CA LEU A 15 -11.46 18.04 -30.78
C LEU A 15 -10.23 17.68 -29.97
N ALA A 16 -10.24 18.00 -28.67
CA ALA A 16 -9.38 17.33 -27.72
C ALA A 16 -9.84 15.87 -27.65
N ALA A 17 -9.14 14.97 -28.32
CA ALA A 17 -9.27 13.55 -28.09
C ALA A 17 -8.73 13.28 -26.68
N THR A 18 -9.59 13.38 -25.67
CA THR A 18 -9.31 12.76 -24.37
C THR A 18 -9.34 11.25 -24.63
N GLY A 19 -8.17 10.65 -24.81
CA GLY A 19 -8.06 9.21 -24.76
C GLY A 19 -8.61 8.78 -23.42
N VAL A 20 -9.76 8.11 -23.42
CA VAL A 20 -10.19 7.32 -22.28
C VAL A 20 -9.10 6.26 -22.14
N GLN A 21 -8.19 6.44 -21.17
CA GLN A 21 -7.40 5.32 -20.71
C GLN A 21 -8.45 4.32 -20.23
N ALA A 22 -8.53 3.17 -20.89
CA ALA A 22 -9.29 2.08 -20.33
C ALA A 22 -8.63 1.74 -18.98
N GLU A 23 -9.41 1.23 -18.05
CA GLU A 23 -8.91 0.73 -16.78
C GLU A 23 -9.74 -0.51 -16.48
N VAL A 24 -9.09 -1.57 -15.99
CA VAL A 24 -9.80 -2.74 -15.51
C VAL A 24 -10.33 -2.45 -14.12
N VAL A 25 -11.65 -2.32 -14.02
CA VAL A 25 -12.34 -2.06 -12.75
C VAL A 25 -12.83 -3.36 -12.12
N ILE A 26 -12.36 -3.63 -10.91
CA ILE A 26 -12.82 -4.71 -10.04
C ILE A 26 -13.89 -4.13 -9.13
N SER A 27 -15.17 -4.42 -9.42
CA SER A 27 -16.32 -3.92 -8.66
C SER A 27 -17.00 -4.96 -7.77
N THR A 28 -16.51 -6.20 -7.82
CA THR A 28 -17.01 -7.37 -7.07
C THR A 28 -15.85 -8.20 -6.55
N ASP A 29 -16.13 -9.14 -5.66
CA ASP A 29 -15.13 -9.98 -5.03
C ASP A 29 -14.39 -10.86 -6.05
N ARG A 30 -13.06 -10.93 -5.89
CA ARG A 30 -12.19 -11.85 -6.62
C ARG A 30 -11.43 -12.74 -5.66
N THR A 31 -11.29 -14.01 -6.03
CA THR A 31 -10.51 -14.99 -5.25
C THR A 31 -9.22 -15.42 -5.95
N THR A 32 -8.76 -14.61 -6.92
CA THR A 32 -7.56 -14.87 -7.73
C THR A 32 -6.70 -13.62 -7.77
N PRO A 33 -5.35 -13.79 -7.79
CA PRO A 33 -4.44 -12.67 -7.97
C PRO A 33 -4.71 -11.89 -9.26
N VAL A 34 -4.36 -10.60 -9.25
CA VAL A 34 -4.48 -9.71 -10.40
C VAL A 34 -3.12 -9.09 -10.71
N THR A 35 -2.80 -8.96 -11.99
CA THR A 35 -1.59 -8.26 -12.45
C THR A 35 -1.95 -7.21 -13.49
N THR A 36 -1.21 -6.10 -13.54
CA THR A 36 -1.44 -5.08 -14.57
C THR A 36 -1.09 -5.60 -15.97
N SER A 37 -0.09 -6.48 -16.10
CA SER A 37 0.23 -7.15 -17.36
C SER A 37 -0.87 -8.08 -17.86
N GLY A 38 -1.55 -8.79 -16.96
CA GLY A 38 -2.66 -9.70 -17.28
C GLY A 38 -3.93 -8.97 -17.66
N SER A 39 -4.15 -7.80 -17.04
CA SER A 39 -5.18 -6.83 -17.44
C SER A 39 -4.83 -6.09 -18.73
N ASN A 40 -3.53 -6.07 -19.10
CA ASN A 40 -2.95 -5.21 -20.14
C ASN A 40 -3.38 -3.74 -19.99
N ASP A 41 -3.53 -3.30 -18.75
CA ASP A 41 -4.06 -1.98 -18.42
C ASP A 41 -3.81 -1.64 -16.95
N SER A 42 -4.16 -0.40 -16.56
CA SER A 42 -4.28 -0.03 -15.15
C SER A 42 -5.39 -0.84 -14.49
N VAL A 43 -5.26 -1.06 -13.18
CA VAL A 43 -6.21 -1.83 -12.39
C VAL A 43 -6.75 -0.95 -11.28
N ARG A 44 -8.06 -0.80 -11.26
CA ARG A 44 -8.78 -0.16 -10.14
C ARG A 44 -9.63 -1.15 -9.40
N ILE A 45 -9.59 -1.10 -8.07
CA ILE A 45 -10.57 -1.76 -7.22
C ILE A 45 -11.58 -0.69 -6.80
N ALA A 46 -12.82 -0.82 -7.26
CA ALA A 46 -13.88 0.10 -6.90
C ALA A 46 -14.21 -0.04 -5.40
N GLY A 47 -14.88 0.96 -4.82
CA GLY A 47 -15.20 0.98 -3.38
C GLY A 47 -16.07 -0.19 -2.86
N SER A 48 -16.64 -1.02 -3.74
CA SER A 48 -17.34 -2.27 -3.39
C SER A 48 -16.61 -3.53 -3.84
N GLY A 49 -15.46 -3.39 -4.51
CA GLY A 49 -14.67 -4.49 -5.02
C GLY A 49 -13.69 -5.00 -3.99
N SER A 50 -13.33 -6.28 -4.12
CA SER A 50 -12.32 -6.88 -3.26
C SER A 50 -11.45 -7.92 -3.97
N ILE A 51 -10.26 -8.17 -3.43
CA ILE A 51 -9.43 -9.32 -3.76
C ILE A 51 -9.15 -10.11 -2.47
N ALA A 52 -9.55 -11.37 -2.43
CA ALA A 52 -9.36 -12.27 -1.32
C ALA A 52 -8.52 -13.49 -1.72
N VAL A 53 -7.25 -13.52 -1.33
CA VAL A 53 -6.33 -14.63 -1.59
C VAL A 53 -5.52 -14.95 -0.34
N ALA A 54 -5.15 -16.20 -0.14
CA ALA A 54 -4.48 -16.65 1.10
C ALA A 54 -2.96 -16.79 0.97
N SER A 55 -2.37 -16.52 -0.19
CA SER A 55 -0.91 -16.64 -0.41
C SER A 55 -0.46 -15.85 -1.63
N GLY A 56 0.86 -15.63 -1.76
CA GLY A 56 1.44 -14.91 -2.89
C GLY A 56 1.13 -13.41 -2.86
N ALA A 57 1.15 -12.77 -4.03
CA ALA A 57 0.73 -11.38 -4.18
C ALA A 57 -0.74 -11.29 -4.61
N ALA A 58 -1.56 -10.49 -3.93
CA ALA A 58 -2.96 -10.29 -4.32
C ALA A 58 -3.09 -9.40 -5.56
N LEU A 59 -2.34 -8.30 -5.59
CA LEU A 59 -2.30 -7.38 -6.73
C LEU A 59 -0.84 -7.06 -7.09
N THR A 60 -0.49 -7.16 -8.37
CA THR A 60 0.88 -6.91 -8.84
C THR A 60 0.93 -5.85 -9.94
N LEU A 61 1.79 -4.84 -9.75
CA LEU A 61 2.20 -3.91 -10.81
C LEU A 61 3.47 -4.45 -11.46
N ASP A 62 3.31 -5.09 -12.63
CA ASP A 62 4.38 -5.74 -13.40
C ASP A 62 4.48 -5.22 -14.85
N SER A 63 3.77 -4.14 -15.16
CA SER A 63 3.78 -3.45 -16.45
C SER A 63 3.72 -1.93 -16.26
N ASN A 64 3.78 -1.15 -17.35
CA ASN A 64 3.79 0.32 -17.29
C ASN A 64 2.38 0.91 -17.14
N HIS A 65 1.69 0.49 -16.08
CA HIS A 65 0.32 0.87 -15.75
C HIS A 65 0.20 1.17 -14.26
N SER A 66 -0.97 1.62 -13.83
CA SER A 66 -1.21 2.04 -12.44
C SER A 66 -2.13 1.09 -11.67
N ILE A 67 -2.10 1.22 -10.35
CA ILE A 67 -3.03 0.60 -9.41
C ILE A 67 -3.78 1.72 -8.68
N ASP A 68 -5.10 1.58 -8.57
CA ASP A 68 -5.95 2.47 -7.78
C ASP A 68 -6.91 1.66 -6.89
N LEU A 69 -6.80 1.78 -5.58
CA LEU A 69 -7.76 1.23 -4.64
C LEU A 69 -8.66 2.35 -4.17
N ASP A 70 -9.92 2.37 -4.59
CA ASP A 70 -10.87 3.37 -4.11
C ASP A 70 -11.09 3.26 -2.59
N SER A 71 -11.47 4.37 -1.96
CA SER A 71 -12.03 4.32 -0.61
C SER A 71 -13.19 3.31 -0.51
N GLY A 72 -13.11 2.40 0.47
CA GLY A 72 -14.05 1.29 0.65
C GLY A 72 -13.65 -0.02 -0.02
N SER A 73 -12.68 -0.02 -0.95
CA SER A 73 -12.16 -1.25 -1.56
C SER A 73 -11.33 -2.06 -0.56
N GLU A 74 -11.20 -3.37 -0.80
CA GLU A 74 -10.49 -4.28 0.13
C GLU A 74 -9.56 -5.27 -0.57
N ILE A 75 -8.34 -5.43 -0.04
CA ILE A 75 -7.51 -6.61 -0.24
C ILE A 75 -7.49 -7.38 1.07
N ASN A 76 -8.08 -8.58 1.07
CA ASN A 76 -8.27 -9.42 2.25
C ASN A 76 -7.47 -10.71 2.15
N MET A 77 -6.32 -10.74 2.82
CA MET A 77 -5.47 -11.92 2.93
C MET A 77 -5.53 -12.46 4.36
N LEU A 78 -6.67 -13.07 4.68
CA LEU A 78 -6.94 -13.61 6.01
C LEU A 78 -6.20 -14.93 6.21
N LYS A 79 -5.59 -15.10 7.39
CA LYS A 79 -4.80 -16.29 7.75
C LYS A 79 -3.79 -16.66 6.65
N SER A 80 -3.14 -15.63 6.12
CA SER A 80 -2.38 -15.76 4.88
C SER A 80 -1.06 -16.49 5.11
N ALA A 81 -0.57 -17.19 4.11
CA ALA A 81 0.71 -17.89 4.18
C ALA A 81 1.88 -16.91 4.40
N ASP A 82 3.02 -17.44 4.85
CA ASP A 82 4.28 -16.68 4.88
C ASP A 82 4.62 -16.13 3.50
N GLY A 83 5.24 -14.94 3.45
CA GLY A 83 5.60 -14.30 2.18
C GLY A 83 4.45 -13.58 1.48
N SER A 84 3.24 -13.61 2.05
CA SER A 84 2.05 -12.96 1.47
C SER A 84 2.24 -11.47 1.28
N THR A 85 1.78 -10.95 0.13
CA THR A 85 1.90 -9.55 -0.24
C THR A 85 0.56 -9.00 -0.72
N GLY A 86 0.07 -7.90 -0.13
CA GLY A 86 -1.13 -7.23 -0.60
C GLY A 86 -0.92 -6.64 -2.00
N ILE A 87 -0.02 -5.66 -2.09
CA ILE A 87 0.40 -5.04 -3.37
C ILE A 87 1.89 -5.28 -3.58
N LEU A 88 2.24 -5.96 -4.67
CA LEU A 88 3.61 -6.12 -5.14
C LEU A 88 3.88 -5.16 -6.31
N VAL A 89 4.91 -4.31 -6.19
CA VAL A 89 5.32 -3.39 -7.26
C VAL A 89 6.70 -3.80 -7.77
N GLN A 90 6.80 -4.03 -9.07
CA GLN A 90 8.08 -4.32 -9.71
C GLN A 90 8.78 -3.02 -10.14
N GLY A 91 10.05 -2.91 -9.77
CA GLY A 91 10.99 -1.92 -10.27
C GLY A 91 11.25 -2.08 -11.77
N GLY A 92 11.82 -1.04 -12.38
CA GLY A 92 11.96 -0.94 -13.84
C GLY A 92 10.64 -0.69 -14.56
N ARG A 93 9.57 -0.37 -13.83
CA ARG A 93 8.24 -0.03 -14.35
C ARG A 93 7.89 1.42 -14.07
N THR A 94 6.94 1.93 -14.83
CA THR A 94 6.36 3.27 -14.66
C THR A 94 4.89 3.18 -14.28
N GLY A 95 4.42 4.02 -13.37
CA GLY A 95 2.99 4.06 -13.03
C GLY A 95 2.73 4.83 -11.75
N SER A 96 1.59 4.60 -11.13
CA SER A 96 1.29 5.06 -9.78
C SER A 96 0.58 3.97 -9.00
N VAL A 97 0.76 3.98 -7.68
CA VAL A 97 -0.01 3.15 -6.75
C VAL A 97 -0.75 4.09 -5.82
N THR A 98 -2.07 4.15 -5.96
CA THR A 98 -2.96 4.88 -5.07
C THR A 98 -3.70 3.88 -4.19
N ILE A 99 -3.68 4.12 -2.87
CA ILE A 99 -4.32 3.30 -1.86
C ILE A 99 -5.30 4.19 -1.13
N GLY A 100 -6.58 4.08 -1.44
CA GLY A 100 -7.69 4.68 -0.71
C GLY A 100 -8.44 3.66 0.16
N GLY A 101 -8.35 2.37 -0.18
CA GLY A 101 -9.00 1.25 0.52
C GLY A 101 -8.16 0.56 1.60
N ALA A 102 -8.62 -0.63 2.02
CA ALA A 102 -7.99 -1.45 3.04
C ALA A 102 -7.12 -2.57 2.45
N ILE A 103 -6.00 -2.88 3.10
CA ILE A 103 -5.11 -4.01 2.81
C ILE A 103 -4.87 -4.73 4.13
N GLN A 104 -5.48 -5.91 4.28
CA GLN A 104 -5.46 -6.69 5.50
C GLN A 104 -4.72 -8.01 5.26
N LEU A 105 -3.58 -8.20 5.93
CA LEU A 105 -2.87 -9.48 5.99
C LEU A 105 -2.91 -9.94 7.44
N THR A 106 -3.77 -10.92 7.75
CA THR A 106 -3.89 -11.43 9.12
C THR A 106 -3.17 -12.75 9.28
N ASP A 107 -2.83 -13.03 10.53
CA ASP A 107 -2.24 -14.30 10.91
C ASP A 107 -3.30 -15.38 11.17
N ASP A 108 -2.85 -16.61 11.40
CA ASP A 108 -3.69 -17.74 11.82
C ASP A 108 -3.71 -17.97 13.33
N LEU A 109 -3.03 -17.11 14.10
CA LEU A 109 -3.04 -17.14 15.56
C LEU A 109 -4.39 -16.65 16.10
N GLU A 110 -5.32 -17.59 16.28
CA GLU A 110 -6.71 -17.28 16.61
C GLU A 110 -6.92 -16.69 18.01
N THR A 111 -6.02 -16.90 18.98
CA THR A 111 -6.09 -16.26 20.31
C THR A 111 -4.81 -16.49 21.12
N ALA A 112 -4.28 -15.41 21.70
CA ALA A 112 -3.32 -15.50 22.79
C ALA A 112 -4.04 -16.02 24.05
N VAL A 113 -3.38 -16.87 24.83
CA VAL A 113 -3.95 -17.53 26.03
C VAL A 113 -3.24 -16.99 27.26
N ASP A 114 -3.99 -16.62 28.30
CA ASP A 114 -3.47 -16.36 29.64
C ASP A 114 -3.18 -17.72 30.32
N THR A 115 -1.91 -18.12 30.32
CA THR A 115 -1.46 -19.46 30.72
C THR A 115 -1.36 -19.59 32.24
N ASP A 116 -0.91 -18.54 32.92
CA ASP A 116 -0.73 -18.53 34.37
C ASP A 116 -1.88 -17.88 35.15
N LYS A 117 -2.87 -17.33 34.44
CA LYS A 117 -4.13 -16.75 34.95
C LYS A 117 -3.93 -15.49 35.77
N ASP A 118 -2.92 -14.69 35.43
CA ASP A 118 -2.65 -13.42 36.11
C ASP A 118 -3.41 -12.21 35.51
N GLY A 119 -4.16 -12.44 34.43
CA GLY A 119 -5.03 -11.45 33.80
C GLY A 119 -4.44 -10.80 32.54
N ASP A 120 -3.26 -11.23 32.08
CA ASP A 120 -2.68 -10.82 30.82
C ASP A 120 -2.54 -12.00 29.82
N LEU A 121 -2.64 -11.71 28.52
CA LEU A 121 -2.54 -12.77 27.50
C LEU A 121 -1.06 -13.07 27.23
N ASP A 122 -0.69 -14.34 27.21
CA ASP A 122 0.67 -14.81 26.91
C ASP A 122 0.89 -15.11 25.42
N GLY A 123 2.15 -15.42 25.10
CA GLY A 123 2.54 -15.99 23.82
C GLY A 123 2.93 -14.95 22.79
N PRO A 124 3.27 -15.39 21.57
CA PRO A 124 3.75 -14.50 20.52
C PRO A 124 2.65 -13.55 20.01
N PHE A 125 3.04 -12.46 19.38
CA PHE A 125 2.10 -11.57 18.68
C PHE A 125 1.61 -12.16 17.35
N SER A 126 2.41 -13.03 16.74
CA SER A 126 2.15 -13.70 15.47
C SER A 126 3.03 -14.95 15.31
N THR A 127 2.53 -15.96 14.60
CA THR A 127 3.20 -17.18 14.15
C THR A 127 3.75 -17.08 12.73
N GLY A 128 3.04 -16.40 11.82
CA GLY A 128 3.49 -16.21 10.44
C GLY A 128 4.67 -15.24 10.30
N THR A 129 5.29 -15.21 9.11
CA THR A 129 6.46 -14.36 8.83
C THR A 129 6.49 -13.77 7.41
N ASN A 130 7.32 -12.74 7.23
CA ASN A 130 7.65 -12.13 5.93
C ASN A 130 6.42 -11.69 5.13
N ARG A 131 5.42 -11.09 5.77
CA ARG A 131 4.25 -10.54 5.10
C ARG A 131 4.46 -9.06 4.75
N TYR A 132 3.84 -8.61 3.68
CA TYR A 132 3.99 -7.25 3.16
C TYR A 132 2.63 -6.65 2.79
N GLY A 133 2.26 -5.51 3.37
CA GLY A 133 1.10 -4.76 2.90
C GLY A 133 1.34 -4.25 1.47
N VAL A 134 2.41 -3.47 1.31
CA VAL A 134 2.93 -3.00 0.03
C VAL A 134 4.43 -3.29 -0.03
N ASN A 135 4.87 -3.96 -1.09
CA ASN A 135 6.28 -4.30 -1.31
C ASN A 135 6.73 -3.82 -2.68
N ILE A 136 7.73 -2.95 -2.72
CA ILE A 136 8.33 -2.46 -3.95
C ILE A 136 9.71 -3.11 -4.09
N VAL A 137 9.93 -3.87 -5.16
CA VAL A 137 11.09 -4.76 -5.34
C VAL A 137 11.73 -4.60 -6.71
N GLY A 138 12.99 -4.99 -6.86
CA GLY A 138 13.69 -4.98 -8.14
C GLY A 138 15.01 -4.23 -8.07
N ALA A 139 15.89 -4.48 -9.05
CA ALA A 139 17.20 -3.83 -9.12
C ALA A 139 17.18 -2.51 -9.91
N SER A 140 16.12 -2.26 -10.68
CA SER A 140 15.92 -1.01 -11.43
C SER A 140 14.86 -0.17 -10.72
N PRO A 141 15.00 1.16 -10.67
CA PRO A 141 14.06 2.01 -9.97
C PRO A 141 12.62 1.84 -10.48
N PHE A 142 11.64 1.92 -9.58
CA PHE A 142 10.25 2.17 -9.97
C PHE A 142 10.07 3.67 -10.17
N THR A 143 9.50 4.08 -11.32
CA THR A 143 9.25 5.50 -11.60
C THR A 143 7.77 5.80 -11.46
N GLY A 144 7.42 6.55 -10.44
CA GLY A 144 6.03 6.73 -10.06
C GLY A 144 5.86 7.24 -8.66
N ARG A 145 4.60 7.38 -8.24
CA ARG A 145 4.24 7.75 -6.88
C ARG A 145 3.62 6.57 -6.15
N ILE A 146 4.01 6.38 -4.89
CA ILE A 146 3.31 5.50 -3.96
C ILE A 146 2.51 6.39 -3.00
N TYR A 147 1.19 6.30 -3.07
CA TYR A 147 0.30 7.20 -2.36
C TYR A 147 -0.76 6.47 -1.53
N GLY A 148 -0.69 6.60 -0.21
CA GLY A 148 -1.76 6.23 0.71
C GLY A 148 -2.60 7.45 1.05
N GLU A 149 -3.88 7.43 0.69
CA GLU A 149 -4.85 8.47 1.06
C GLU A 149 -5.14 8.45 2.55
N THR A 150 -5.87 9.45 3.06
CA THR A 150 -6.29 9.50 4.46
C THR A 150 -7.24 8.36 4.85
N SER A 151 -7.98 7.78 3.89
CA SER A 151 -8.80 6.59 4.12
C SER A 151 -8.05 5.27 4.03
N SER A 152 -6.78 5.28 3.60
CA SER A 152 -5.98 4.05 3.49
C SER A 152 -5.85 3.37 4.85
N ASN A 153 -5.93 2.03 4.82
CA ASN A 153 -5.72 1.20 6.00
C ASN A 153 -4.89 -0.02 5.61
N ILE A 154 -3.65 -0.07 6.09
CA ILE A 154 -2.75 -1.20 5.86
C ILE A 154 -2.51 -1.87 7.21
N SER A 155 -3.05 -3.07 7.40
CA SER A 155 -2.83 -3.88 8.61
C SER A 155 -2.13 -5.17 8.25
N VAL A 156 -0.99 -5.42 8.90
CA VAL A 156 -0.19 -6.63 8.69
C VAL A 156 0.10 -7.28 10.03
N GLU A 157 -0.23 -8.55 10.15
CA GLU A 157 0.16 -9.40 11.27
C GLU A 157 1.23 -10.37 10.76
N GLY A 158 2.34 -10.52 11.46
CA GLY A 158 3.47 -11.35 11.01
C GLY A 158 4.77 -10.94 11.66
N ASN A 159 5.64 -11.90 11.98
CA ASN A 159 7.03 -11.61 12.33
C ASN A 159 7.81 -11.19 11.08
N GLN A 160 8.89 -10.41 11.23
CA GLN A 160 9.74 -9.96 10.11
C GLN A 160 8.91 -9.38 8.95
N SER A 161 7.83 -8.68 9.28
CA SER A 161 6.79 -8.24 8.33
C SER A 161 6.71 -6.73 8.24
N TYR A 162 6.09 -6.26 7.16
CA TYR A 162 6.17 -4.88 6.73
C TYR A 162 4.81 -4.33 6.31
N GLY A 163 4.48 -3.11 6.76
CA GLY A 163 3.31 -2.40 6.26
C GLY A 163 3.58 -1.91 4.84
N VAL A 164 4.59 -1.04 4.71
CA VAL A 164 5.14 -0.59 3.43
C VAL A 164 6.65 -0.82 3.42
N ARG A 165 7.15 -1.57 2.43
CA ARG A 165 8.58 -1.82 2.23
C ARG A 165 9.02 -1.40 0.83
N LEU A 166 9.97 -0.47 0.76
CA LEU A 166 10.60 -0.02 -0.47
C LEU A 166 12.01 -0.60 -0.57
N GLN A 167 12.18 -1.70 -1.30
CA GLN A 167 13.48 -2.38 -1.49
C GLN A 167 14.22 -1.91 -2.76
N SER A 168 13.47 -1.49 -3.77
CA SER A 168 13.99 -0.84 -4.98
C SER A 168 14.01 0.67 -4.80
N ASP A 169 14.84 1.39 -5.55
CA ASP A 169 14.77 2.85 -5.63
C ASP A 169 13.41 3.31 -6.17
N LEU A 170 12.98 4.49 -5.75
CA LEU A 170 11.76 5.18 -6.15
C LEU A 170 12.10 6.51 -6.82
N VAL A 171 11.84 6.61 -8.12
CA VAL A 171 11.86 7.89 -8.83
C VAL A 171 10.47 8.52 -8.73
N GLY A 172 10.25 9.23 -7.62
CA GLY A 172 9.01 9.91 -7.28
C GLY A 172 8.82 10.01 -5.77
N ASP A 173 7.57 10.20 -5.32
CA ASP A 173 7.25 10.44 -3.90
C ASP A 173 6.70 9.19 -3.21
N LEU A 174 7.06 9.03 -1.94
CA LEU A 174 6.42 8.12 -0.99
C LEU A 174 5.56 8.93 -0.03
N ASP A 175 4.24 8.88 -0.22
CA ASP A 175 3.29 9.77 0.46
C ASP A 175 2.21 8.94 1.15
N LEU A 176 2.27 8.85 2.48
CA LEU A 176 1.47 7.93 3.30
C LEU A 176 0.66 8.71 4.34
N ARG A 177 -0.65 8.85 4.11
CA ARG A 177 -1.54 9.70 4.92
C ARG A 177 -2.58 8.94 5.77
N GLY A 178 -2.73 7.63 5.60
CA GLY A 178 -3.71 6.83 6.34
C GLY A 178 -3.12 5.99 7.48
N LEU A 179 -3.80 4.91 7.85
CA LEU A 179 -3.36 3.99 8.90
C LEU A 179 -2.39 2.95 8.34
N ILE A 180 -1.25 2.77 9.01
CA ILE A 180 -0.34 1.64 8.79
C ILE A 180 -0.07 0.99 10.15
N SER A 181 -0.49 -0.26 10.31
CA SER A 181 -0.32 -1.02 11.55
C SER A 181 0.37 -2.34 11.25
N VAL A 182 1.44 -2.65 11.98
CA VAL A 182 2.11 -3.95 11.91
C VAL A 182 2.23 -4.56 13.29
N ARG A 183 1.86 -5.84 13.41
CA ARG A 183 1.91 -6.59 14.66
C ARG A 183 2.71 -7.89 14.49
N GLY A 184 3.80 -8.02 15.23
CA GLY A 184 4.72 -9.15 15.20
C GLY A 184 6.14 -8.73 15.56
N ASP A 185 7.01 -9.69 15.81
CA ASP A 185 8.39 -9.44 16.19
C ASP A 185 9.28 -9.11 14.97
N ASP A 186 10.31 -8.28 15.17
CA ASP A 186 11.26 -7.84 14.15
C ASP A 186 10.57 -7.16 12.93
N THR A 187 9.49 -6.43 13.18
CA THR A 187 8.63 -5.81 12.17
C THR A 187 8.95 -4.35 11.89
N TYR A 188 8.56 -3.86 10.71
CA TYR A 188 8.64 -2.46 10.35
C TYR A 188 7.31 -1.97 9.79
N ALA A 189 6.69 -0.95 10.36
CA ALA A 189 5.47 -0.41 9.74
C ALA A 189 5.79 0.28 8.40
N ILE A 190 6.86 1.08 8.35
CA ILE A 190 7.42 1.63 7.12
C ILE A 190 8.93 1.35 7.09
N ARG A 191 9.44 0.80 5.97
CA ARG A 191 10.87 0.64 5.74
C ARG A 191 11.25 1.03 4.32
N SER A 192 12.02 2.10 4.18
CA SER A 192 12.54 2.63 2.91
C SER A 192 14.02 2.32 2.77
N GLN A 193 14.36 1.30 1.98
CA GLN A 193 15.73 0.83 1.78
C GLN A 193 16.36 1.37 0.48
N GLY A 194 15.55 1.51 -0.57
CA GLY A 194 15.98 2.17 -1.81
C GLY A 194 15.96 3.69 -1.69
N ASP A 195 16.69 4.35 -2.60
CA ASP A 195 16.76 5.80 -2.68
C ASP A 195 15.42 6.38 -3.18
N VAL A 196 15.05 7.57 -2.70
CA VAL A 196 13.82 8.28 -3.09
C VAL A 196 14.20 9.63 -3.70
N THR A 197 13.88 9.83 -4.98
CA THR A 197 14.21 11.11 -5.64
C THR A 197 13.26 12.25 -5.25
N GLY A 198 12.06 11.92 -4.78
CA GLY A 198 11.04 12.86 -4.32
C GLY A 198 10.99 13.00 -2.80
N ASP A 199 9.82 13.34 -2.29
CA ASP A 199 9.55 13.47 -0.87
C ASP A 199 9.17 12.11 -0.24
N VAL A 200 9.55 11.94 1.04
CA VAL A 200 8.99 10.94 1.95
C VAL A 200 8.10 11.66 2.95
N TYR A 201 6.78 11.52 2.80
CA TYR A 201 5.78 12.20 3.61
C TYR A 201 4.93 11.18 4.38
N VAL A 202 4.97 11.23 5.72
CA VAL A 202 4.20 10.35 6.61
C VAL A 202 3.31 11.20 7.50
N ALA A 203 2.00 11.24 7.23
CA ALA A 203 1.07 12.11 7.95
C ALA A 203 -0.11 11.41 8.63
N GLY A 204 -0.23 10.10 8.43
CA GLY A 204 -1.29 9.31 9.06
C GLY A 204 -0.93 8.80 10.45
N THR A 205 -1.53 7.66 10.80
CA THR A 205 -1.21 6.93 12.04
C THR A 205 -0.36 5.72 11.68
N VAL A 206 0.83 5.63 12.25
CA VAL A 206 1.75 4.51 12.05
C VAL A 206 2.01 3.84 13.40
N ALA A 207 1.71 2.55 13.49
CA ALA A 207 1.89 1.75 14.69
C ALA A 207 2.64 0.45 14.38
N ALA A 208 3.70 0.18 15.15
CA ALA A 208 4.41 -1.10 15.10
C ALA A 208 4.41 -1.73 16.49
N ILE A 209 3.95 -2.99 16.61
CA ILE A 209 3.78 -3.68 17.89
C ILE A 209 4.49 -5.02 17.84
N GLY A 210 5.45 -5.23 18.73
CA GLY A 210 6.19 -6.47 18.87
C GLY A 210 7.63 -6.24 19.29
N LYS A 211 8.32 -7.32 19.66
CA LYS A 211 9.74 -7.23 20.02
C LYS A 211 10.52 -6.68 18.82
N ASN A 212 11.42 -5.74 19.06
CA ASN A 212 12.22 -5.09 18.01
C ASN A 212 11.40 -4.40 16.90
N ALA A 213 10.12 -4.09 17.14
CA ALA A 213 9.29 -3.42 16.15
C ALA A 213 9.78 -1.98 15.90
N VAL A 214 9.71 -1.55 14.64
CA VAL A 214 10.12 -0.21 14.20
C VAL A 214 8.94 0.47 13.50
N GLY A 215 8.59 1.68 13.94
CA GLY A 215 7.51 2.45 13.30
C GLY A 215 7.86 2.87 11.88
N ALA A 216 8.97 3.60 11.72
CA ALA A 216 9.47 4.01 10.41
C ALA A 216 11.00 3.95 10.38
N SER A 217 11.55 3.45 9.27
CA SER A 217 12.98 3.42 9.00
C SER A 217 13.22 3.89 7.56
N VAL A 218 14.02 4.94 7.41
CA VAL A 218 14.47 5.47 6.11
C VAL A 218 15.98 5.27 6.06
N GLU A 219 16.42 4.37 5.18
CA GLU A 219 17.80 3.89 5.06
C GLU A 219 18.47 4.41 3.77
N GLY A 220 17.71 4.54 2.67
CA GLY A 220 18.19 5.11 1.40
C GLY A 220 18.20 6.64 1.39
N ASP A 221 18.91 7.22 0.42
CA ASP A 221 19.02 8.67 0.27
C ASP A 221 17.68 9.27 -0.18
N VAL A 222 17.29 10.39 0.40
CA VAL A 222 16.09 11.15 0.01
C VAL A 222 16.52 12.49 -0.55
N SER A 223 16.27 12.71 -1.84
CA SER A 223 16.63 13.97 -2.51
C SER A 223 15.68 15.12 -2.16
N GLY A 224 14.41 14.80 -1.87
CA GLY A 224 13.43 15.74 -1.35
C GLY A 224 13.52 15.89 0.17
N SER A 225 12.35 16.03 0.80
CA SER A 225 12.20 16.13 2.24
C SER A 225 11.76 14.80 2.86
N VAL A 226 12.16 14.58 4.11
CA VAL A 226 11.54 13.57 4.98
C VAL A 226 10.68 14.31 6.00
N THR A 227 9.36 14.16 5.90
CA THR A 227 8.41 14.86 6.76
C THR A 227 7.54 13.85 7.49
N VAL A 228 7.52 13.95 8.82
CA VAL A 228 6.61 13.20 9.69
C VAL A 228 5.63 14.18 10.32
N GLN A 229 4.38 14.13 9.87
CA GLN A 229 3.29 15.03 10.28
C GLN A 229 2.05 14.22 10.71
N GLY A 230 2.25 13.24 11.57
CA GLY A 230 1.23 12.30 12.02
C GLY A 230 1.58 11.65 13.35
N GLN A 231 0.91 10.56 13.69
CA GLN A 231 1.23 9.75 14.87
C GLN A 231 2.18 8.61 14.47
N LEU A 232 3.29 8.47 15.17
CA LEU A 232 4.24 7.38 15.02
C LEU A 232 4.46 6.72 16.37
N SER A 233 4.11 5.44 16.50
CA SER A 233 4.32 4.67 17.72
C SER A 233 5.00 3.33 17.44
N SER A 234 5.86 2.91 18.37
CA SER A 234 6.40 1.56 18.43
C SER A 234 6.43 1.08 19.87
N THR A 235 6.03 -0.16 20.11
CA THR A 235 6.09 -0.80 21.43
C THR A 235 6.36 -2.30 21.32
N GLY A 236 7.19 -2.82 22.21
CA GLY A 236 7.33 -4.27 22.41
C GLY A 236 6.34 -4.85 23.42
N TYR A 237 5.64 -4.00 24.17
CA TYR A 237 4.66 -4.42 25.16
C TYR A 237 3.31 -4.69 24.50
N ARG A 238 2.68 -5.81 24.90
CA ARG A 238 1.28 -6.12 24.54
C ARG A 238 0.31 -5.14 25.21
N TYR A 239 0.64 -4.71 26.42
CA TYR A 239 -0.13 -3.76 27.21
C TYR A 239 0.76 -2.59 27.60
N THR A 240 0.35 -1.36 27.28
CA THR A 240 1.07 -0.13 27.67
C THR A 240 0.52 0.47 28.96
N THR A 241 -0.52 -0.13 29.52
CA THR A 241 -1.12 0.19 30.82
C THR A 241 -1.07 -1.04 31.69
N ARG A 242 -0.93 -0.84 33.01
CA ARG A 242 -0.94 -1.95 33.97
C ARG A 242 -2.32 -2.65 33.97
N PRO A 243 -2.37 -4.00 33.92
CA PRO A 243 -3.62 -4.74 34.13
C PRO A 243 -4.26 -4.38 35.49
N SER A 244 -5.59 -4.36 35.55
CA SER A 244 -6.38 -4.03 36.74
C SER A 244 -6.76 -5.26 37.54
#